data_AF-A0A820FTT5-F1
#
_entry.id   AF-A0A820FTT5-F1
#
_cell.length_a   1.000
_cell.length_b   1.000
_cell.length_c   1.000
_cell.angle_alpha   90.00
_cell.angle_beta   90.00
_cell.angle_gamma   90.00
#
_symmetry.space_group_name_H-M   'P 1'
#
loop_
_entity.id
_entity.type
_entity.pdbx_description
1 polymer ?
#
loop_
_entity_poly.entity_id
_entity_poly.type
_entity_poly.pdbx_seq_one_letter_code
_entity_poly.pdbx_strand_id
1 'polypeptide(L)'
;KRQSFFTQQYFQEQNRNRTIFYSTDPYRRKHYTLYNNIYQTTCLNSKETHLKSVQNLKIQNDKETINCKYYFPNATTLTLQNKLSPTYNLISVNLSRVIPLKQLTKLVIESNPISLTKLIELLRCTPHIHTLVLKSMSLYGINYNSIQQNQSFQLVSNANTITNVTCNGECTLEKLQILVALFPRIQHLTIKPHTKNLESCTRFLVEKTNRNTNHLCSLCLLTTAKNWLTRLNTLIASETLLDDYMLKMIDWHLYLWW
;
A
#
# COMPACT_ATOMS: atom_id res chain seq x y z
N LYS A 1 11.48 -6.49 -44.24
CA LYS A 1 11.11 -6.88 -42.85
C LYS A 1 12.39 -7.30 -42.12
N ARG A 2 12.96 -6.44 -41.26
CA ARG A 2 14.13 -6.79 -40.43
C ARG A 2 13.60 -7.30 -39.09
N GLN A 3 13.74 -8.60 -38.83
CA GLN A 3 13.60 -9.16 -37.49
C GLN A 3 14.89 -8.85 -36.73
N SER A 4 14.83 -7.90 -35.81
CA SER A 4 15.89 -7.67 -34.83
C SER A 4 15.70 -8.65 -33.68
N PHE A 5 16.55 -9.68 -33.63
CA PHE A 5 16.71 -10.56 -32.48
C PHE A 5 17.34 -9.74 -31.34
N PHE A 6 16.61 -9.54 -30.24
CA PHE A 6 17.18 -9.01 -29.01
C PHE A 6 17.84 -10.15 -28.23
N THR A 7 19.14 -10.34 -28.41
CA THR A 7 19.96 -11.11 -27.46
C THR A 7 20.11 -10.28 -26.19
N GLN A 8 19.31 -10.58 -25.16
CA GLN A 8 19.53 -10.09 -23.81
C GLN A 8 20.80 -10.76 -23.26
N GLN A 9 21.89 -10.01 -23.14
CA GLN A 9 23.07 -10.47 -22.41
C GLN A 9 22.80 -10.32 -20.92
N TYR A 10 22.57 -11.45 -20.25
CA TYR A 10 22.55 -11.53 -18.81
C TYR A 10 23.97 -11.79 -18.31
N PHE A 11 24.47 -10.99 -17.37
CA PHE A 11 25.64 -11.38 -16.60
C PHE A 11 25.18 -12.25 -15.43
N GLN A 12 25.73 -13.46 -15.34
CA GLN A 12 25.55 -14.37 -14.22
C GLN A 12 26.70 -14.14 -13.23
N GLU A 13 26.40 -13.47 -12.12
CA GLU A 13 27.34 -13.42 -11.00
C GLU A 13 27.06 -14.64 -10.12
N GLN A 14 27.82 -15.73 -10.32
CA GLN A 14 27.74 -16.91 -9.47
C GLN A 14 28.52 -16.63 -8.18
N ASN A 15 27.80 -16.43 -7.09
CA ASN A 15 28.36 -16.57 -5.75
C ASN A 15 27.53 -17.60 -5.00
N ARG A 16 28.20 -18.55 -4.35
CA ARG A 16 27.82 -19.95 -4.04
C ARG A 16 26.39 -20.31 -3.58
N ASN A 17 25.45 -19.38 -3.41
CA ASN A 17 24.02 -19.63 -3.15
C ASN A 17 23.03 -18.63 -3.78
N ARG A 18 23.42 -17.82 -4.78
CA ARG A 18 22.48 -16.91 -5.49
C ARG A 18 22.82 -16.78 -6.97
N THR A 19 21.77 -16.73 -7.78
CA THR A 19 21.81 -16.27 -9.18
C THR A 19 21.16 -14.90 -9.23
N ILE A 20 21.95 -13.85 -9.38
CA ILE A 20 21.41 -12.51 -9.66
C ILE A 20 21.53 -12.30 -11.16
N PHE A 21 20.38 -12.15 -11.83
CA PHE A 21 20.33 -11.82 -13.25
C PHE A 21 20.42 -10.30 -13.41
N TYR A 22 21.52 -9.81 -13.95
CA TYR A 22 21.64 -8.41 -14.34
C TYR A 22 21.43 -8.25 -15.84
N SER A 23 20.54 -7.36 -16.24
CA SER A 23 20.56 -6.76 -17.59
C SER A 23 21.71 -5.75 -17.67
N THR A 24 22.52 -5.82 -18.72
CA THR A 24 23.68 -4.95 -18.97
C THR A 24 23.33 -3.49 -19.34
N ASP A 25 22.04 -3.15 -19.44
CA ASP A 25 21.60 -1.81 -19.80
C ASP A 25 21.12 -1.01 -18.56
N PRO A 26 21.97 -0.17 -17.94
CA PRO A 26 21.62 0.61 -16.76
C PRO A 26 20.50 1.64 -17.02
N TYR A 27 20.19 1.93 -18.29
CA TYR A 27 19.22 2.97 -18.68
C TYR A 27 17.76 2.49 -18.70
N ARG A 28 17.47 1.21 -18.43
CA ARG A 28 16.10 0.66 -18.53
C ARG A 28 15.46 0.17 -17.24
N ARG A 29 16.19 0.20 -16.11
CA ARG A 29 15.70 -0.42 -14.86
C ARG A 29 14.69 0.49 -14.14
N LYS A 30 13.40 0.36 -14.47
CA LYS A 30 12.30 1.01 -13.74
C LYS A 30 11.97 0.35 -12.40
N HIS A 31 12.40 -0.89 -12.19
CA HIS A 31 12.10 -1.68 -10.98
C HIS A 31 13.39 -2.17 -10.33
N TYR A 32 13.44 -2.13 -9.00
CA TYR A 32 14.57 -2.61 -8.22
C TYR A 32 14.09 -3.26 -6.92
N THR A 33 14.67 -4.41 -6.57
CA THR A 33 14.39 -5.11 -5.31
C THR A 33 15.66 -5.13 -4.46
N LEU A 34 15.60 -4.55 -3.27
CA LEU A 34 16.60 -4.75 -2.23
C LEU A 34 16.37 -6.12 -1.59
N TYR A 35 17.44 -6.89 -1.51
CA TYR A 35 17.47 -8.22 -0.89
C TYR A 35 18.42 -8.19 0.29
N ASN A 36 18.11 -9.02 1.28
CA ASN A 36 18.91 -9.21 2.48
C ASN A 36 20.30 -9.73 2.06
N ASN A 37 21.30 -8.85 2.03
CA ASN A 37 22.68 -9.25 1.85
C ASN A 37 23.26 -9.56 3.21
N ILE A 38 23.19 -10.85 3.57
CA ILE A 38 23.81 -11.41 4.78
C ILE A 38 25.36 -11.27 4.75
N TYR A 39 25.95 -10.79 3.65
CA TYR A 39 27.40 -10.69 3.49
C TYR A 39 27.87 -9.35 2.92
N GLN A 40 27.34 -8.22 3.40
CA GLN A 40 28.07 -6.94 3.30
C GLN A 40 28.97 -6.72 4.52
N THR A 41 29.65 -7.77 4.98
CA THR A 41 30.89 -7.61 5.72
C THR A 41 31.95 -7.12 4.74
N THR A 42 32.68 -6.07 5.12
CA THR A 42 33.88 -5.54 4.44
C THR A 42 33.68 -4.85 3.09
N CYS A 43 33.22 -3.60 3.11
CA CYS A 43 33.68 -2.56 2.16
C CYS A 43 33.24 -1.19 2.72
N LEU A 44 33.90 -0.71 3.77
CA LEU A 44 33.55 0.53 4.48
C LEU A 44 33.84 1.82 3.68
N ASN A 45 34.42 1.73 2.47
CA ASN A 45 34.93 2.89 1.72
C ASN A 45 34.32 3.13 0.31
N SER A 46 33.22 2.47 -0.05
CA SER A 46 32.61 2.69 -1.38
C SER A 46 31.64 3.88 -1.39
N LYS A 47 31.82 4.82 -2.33
CA LYS A 47 30.92 5.97 -2.56
C LYS A 47 29.46 5.52 -2.74
N GLU A 48 28.53 6.33 -2.25
CA GLU A 48 27.09 6.16 -2.47
C GLU A 48 26.77 6.08 -3.97
N THR A 49 25.99 5.08 -4.37
CA THR A 49 25.66 4.83 -5.78
C THR A 49 24.23 5.25 -6.07
N HIS A 50 24.05 6.23 -6.97
CA HIS A 50 22.73 6.76 -7.31
C HIS A 50 22.12 6.01 -8.51
N LEU A 51 20.99 5.35 -8.30
CA LEU A 51 20.27 4.58 -9.32
C LEU A 51 19.10 5.39 -9.89
N LYS A 52 19.42 6.38 -10.75
CA LYS A 52 18.45 7.35 -11.32
C LYS A 52 17.37 6.73 -12.23
N SER A 53 17.59 5.55 -12.80
CA SER A 53 16.59 4.91 -13.68
C SER A 53 15.41 4.31 -12.93
N VAL A 54 15.57 4.04 -11.63
CA VAL A 54 14.62 3.27 -10.82
C VAL A 54 13.45 4.15 -10.40
N GLN A 55 12.24 3.69 -10.73
CA GLN A 55 10.97 4.34 -10.37
C GLN A 55 10.19 3.55 -9.30
N ASN A 56 10.41 2.24 -9.24
CA ASN A 56 9.72 1.33 -8.33
C ASN A 56 10.76 0.61 -7.48
N LEU A 57 10.80 0.93 -6.19
CA LEU A 57 11.67 0.30 -5.22
C LEU A 57 10.88 -0.69 -4.38
N LYS A 58 11.40 -1.90 -4.26
CA LYS A 58 10.89 -2.95 -3.39
C LYS A 58 11.93 -3.28 -2.34
N ILE A 59 11.55 -3.26 -1.07
CA ILE A 59 12.42 -3.52 0.07
C ILE A 59 11.91 -4.77 0.76
N GLN A 60 12.72 -5.81 0.83
CA GLN A 60 12.31 -7.08 1.43
C GLN A 60 12.46 -7.10 2.94
N ASN A 61 13.31 -6.27 3.53
CA ASN A 61 13.51 -6.25 4.98
C ASN A 61 13.92 -4.84 5.42
N ASP A 62 13.41 -4.36 6.54
CA ASP A 62 13.79 -3.05 7.06
C ASP A 62 15.29 -2.94 7.36
N LYS A 63 15.94 -4.04 7.75
CA LYS A 63 17.41 -4.10 7.93
C LYS A 63 18.19 -3.75 6.66
N GLU A 64 17.60 -3.95 5.48
CA GLU A 64 18.26 -3.62 4.19
C GLU A 64 18.46 -2.12 4.02
N THR A 65 17.67 -1.30 4.72
CA THR A 65 17.78 0.16 4.66
C THR A 65 18.92 0.71 5.51
N ILE A 66 19.33 -0.01 6.56
CA ILE A 66 20.34 0.46 7.53
C ILE A 66 21.72 0.56 6.87
N ASN A 67 22.08 -0.42 6.04
CA ASN A 67 23.38 -0.52 5.39
C ASN A 67 23.30 -0.32 3.86
N CYS A 68 22.23 0.31 3.38
CA CYS A 68 22.06 0.50 1.95
C CYS A 68 23.07 1.53 1.43
N LYS A 69 23.82 1.16 0.39
CA LYS A 69 24.75 2.06 -0.32
C LYS A 69 24.12 2.70 -1.57
N TYR A 70 22.87 2.35 -1.85
CA TYR A 70 22.15 2.79 -3.04
C TYR A 70 21.15 3.87 -2.66
N TYR A 71 21.15 4.94 -3.44
CA TYR A 71 20.14 5.98 -3.39
C TYR A 71 19.28 5.95 -4.64
N PHE A 72 17.97 6.06 -4.48
CA PHE A 72 16.99 5.95 -5.55
C PHE A 72 16.26 7.29 -5.76
N PRO A 73 16.93 8.29 -6.36
CA PRO A 73 16.44 9.67 -6.38
C PRO A 73 15.16 9.87 -7.20
N ASN A 74 14.79 8.94 -8.09
CA ASN A 74 13.62 9.06 -8.97
C ASN A 74 12.52 8.02 -8.66
N ALA A 75 12.65 7.29 -7.55
CA ALA A 75 11.66 6.29 -7.16
C ALA A 75 10.38 6.95 -6.62
N THR A 76 9.25 6.66 -7.26
CA THR A 76 7.90 7.19 -6.92
C THR A 76 7.01 6.12 -6.31
N THR A 77 7.36 4.85 -6.45
CA THR A 77 6.64 3.72 -5.85
C THR A 77 7.55 2.98 -4.88
N LEU A 78 7.04 2.73 -3.67
CA LEU A 78 7.71 1.95 -2.63
C LEU A 78 6.88 0.73 -2.27
N THR A 79 7.49 -0.46 -2.30
CA THR A 79 6.90 -1.70 -1.79
C THR A 79 7.72 -2.21 -0.61
N LEU A 80 7.09 -2.31 0.56
CA LEU A 80 7.68 -2.88 1.77
C LEU A 80 7.18 -4.33 1.94
N GLN A 81 8.10 -5.28 1.91
CA GLN A 81 7.85 -6.70 2.13
C GLN A 81 8.43 -7.15 3.48
N ASN A 82 7.91 -8.28 3.98
CA ASN A 82 8.24 -8.92 5.27
C ASN A 82 8.03 -8.05 6.53
N LYS A 83 8.25 -8.64 7.70
CA LYS A 83 7.95 -8.04 9.00
C LYS A 83 8.81 -6.79 9.24
N LEU A 84 8.19 -5.61 9.21
CA LEU A 84 8.78 -4.37 9.76
C LEU A 84 9.03 -4.60 11.25
N SER A 85 10.29 -4.56 11.67
CA SER A 85 10.65 -4.94 13.03
C SER A 85 9.96 -4.01 14.04
N PRO A 86 9.36 -4.56 15.11
CA PRO A 86 8.59 -3.79 16.10
C PRO A 86 9.40 -2.71 16.79
N THR A 87 10.72 -2.87 16.88
CA THR A 87 11.64 -2.03 17.66
C THR A 87 12.13 -0.75 16.97
N TYR A 88 11.85 -0.52 15.69
CA TYR A 88 12.40 0.65 15.00
C TYR A 88 11.38 1.78 14.87
N ASN A 89 11.47 2.76 15.75
CA ASN A 89 10.89 4.11 15.61
C ASN A 89 11.63 4.97 14.55
N LEU A 90 12.30 4.32 13.59
CA LEU A 90 13.24 4.93 12.65
C LEU A 90 13.03 4.43 11.21
N ILE A 91 11.92 3.76 10.91
CA ILE A 91 11.65 3.27 9.55
C ILE A 91 11.69 4.45 8.57
N SER A 92 11.08 5.58 8.96
CA SER A 92 11.12 6.84 8.22
C SER A 92 12.55 7.37 8.01
N VAL A 93 13.38 7.35 9.06
CA VAL A 93 14.78 7.82 9.02
C VAL A 93 15.66 6.94 8.15
N ASN A 94 15.50 5.61 8.21
CA ASN A 94 16.31 4.72 7.38
C ASN A 94 15.84 4.75 5.92
N LEU A 95 14.54 4.84 5.68
CA LEU A 95 14.02 4.97 4.32
C LEU A 95 14.45 6.28 3.66
N SER A 96 14.48 7.40 4.39
CA SER A 96 14.87 8.70 3.83
C SER A 96 16.33 8.73 3.33
N ARG A 97 17.20 7.86 3.85
CA ARG A 97 18.58 7.64 3.35
C ARG A 97 18.63 6.88 2.03
N VAL A 98 17.58 6.12 1.71
CA VAL A 98 17.52 5.26 0.52
C VAL A 98 16.70 5.91 -0.59
N ILE A 99 15.65 6.64 -0.23
CA ILE A 99 14.67 7.19 -1.17
C ILE A 99 14.13 8.53 -0.66
N PRO A 100 13.96 9.54 -1.54
CA PRO A 100 13.29 10.79 -1.17
C PRO A 100 11.79 10.57 -0.94
N LEU A 101 11.40 10.36 0.32
CA LEU A 101 10.03 10.01 0.72
C LEU A 101 8.94 10.97 0.22
N LYS A 102 9.28 12.25 0.03
CA LYS A 102 8.32 13.27 -0.43
C LYS A 102 7.84 13.05 -1.87
N GLN A 103 8.56 12.33 -2.72
CA GLN A 103 8.10 12.11 -4.11
C GLN A 103 7.29 10.83 -4.29
N LEU A 104 7.11 10.05 -3.22
CA LEU A 104 6.35 8.81 -3.28
C LEU A 104 4.88 9.11 -3.55
N THR A 105 4.36 8.53 -4.63
CA THR A 105 2.95 8.61 -5.04
C THR A 105 2.20 7.31 -4.75
N LYS A 106 2.93 6.19 -4.62
CA LYS A 106 2.36 4.87 -4.32
C LYS A 106 3.18 4.16 -3.24
N LEU A 107 2.46 3.63 -2.25
CA LEU A 107 3.02 2.82 -1.18
C LEU A 107 2.28 1.49 -1.10
N VAL A 108 3.04 0.40 -1.11
CA VAL A 108 2.54 -0.97 -0.99
C VAL A 108 3.19 -1.61 0.24
N ILE A 109 2.39 -2.11 1.16
CA ILE A 109 2.83 -2.75 2.40
C ILE A 109 2.34 -4.20 2.40
N GLU A 110 3.20 -5.10 1.94
CA GLU A 110 2.94 -6.55 1.84
C GLU A 110 3.36 -7.33 3.10
N SER A 111 3.85 -6.61 4.12
CA SER A 111 4.30 -7.17 5.39
C SER A 111 3.19 -7.84 6.20
N ASN A 112 3.59 -8.47 7.32
CA ASN A 112 2.68 -8.75 8.44
C ASN A 112 1.84 -7.52 8.80
N PRO A 113 0.67 -7.70 9.46
CA PRO A 113 -0.24 -6.60 9.75
C PRO A 113 0.49 -5.39 10.32
N ILE A 114 0.48 -4.27 9.59
CA ILE A 114 1.10 -3.04 10.05
C ILE A 114 0.25 -2.45 11.17
N SER A 115 0.87 -2.03 12.28
CA SER A 115 0.16 -1.31 13.31
C SER A 115 -0.24 0.08 12.80
N LEU A 116 -1.42 0.54 13.19
CA LEU A 116 -1.91 1.86 12.78
C LEU A 116 -0.92 2.98 13.12
N THR A 117 -0.30 2.94 14.30
CA THR A 117 0.72 3.93 14.71
C THR A 117 1.89 4.01 13.73
N LYS A 118 2.39 2.86 13.27
CA LYS A 118 3.49 2.83 12.27
C LYS A 118 3.05 3.32 10.91
N LEU A 119 1.82 3.02 10.52
CA LEU A 119 1.26 3.55 9.28
C LEU A 119 1.17 5.08 9.34
N ILE A 120 0.67 5.65 10.44
CA ILE A 120 0.59 7.11 10.65
C ILE A 120 1.98 7.75 10.58
N GLU A 121 2.99 7.17 11.23
CA GLU A 121 4.38 7.68 11.18
C GLU A 121 4.92 7.72 9.74
N LEU A 122 4.70 6.63 8.98
CA LEU A 122 5.15 6.52 7.60
C LEU A 122 4.44 7.54 6.70
N LEU A 123 3.12 7.69 6.86
CA LEU A 123 2.31 8.65 6.12
C LEU A 123 2.70 10.11 6.42
N ARG A 124 3.08 10.41 7.66
CA ARG A 124 3.61 11.74 8.02
C ARG A 124 4.83 12.15 7.20
N CYS A 125 5.63 11.18 6.78
CA CYS A 125 6.85 11.40 6.01
C CYS A 125 6.64 11.32 4.48
N THR A 126 5.44 10.92 4.05
CA THR A 126 5.12 10.64 2.64
C THR A 126 3.85 11.39 2.20
N PRO A 127 3.87 12.74 2.24
CA PRO A 127 2.65 13.55 2.11
C PRO A 127 1.97 13.48 0.73
N HIS A 128 2.69 13.05 -0.31
CA HIS A 128 2.21 13.03 -1.70
C HIS A 128 1.73 11.64 -2.16
N ILE A 129 1.54 10.69 -1.24
CA ILE A 129 0.94 9.39 -1.59
C ILE A 129 -0.51 9.62 -2.03
N HIS A 130 -0.86 9.02 -3.17
CA HIS A 130 -2.22 8.95 -3.69
C HIS A 130 -2.77 7.53 -3.65
N THR A 131 -1.89 6.52 -3.74
CA THR A 131 -2.27 5.11 -3.72
C THR A 131 -1.61 4.36 -2.57
N LEU A 132 -2.43 3.78 -1.69
CA LEU A 132 -1.99 2.94 -0.59
C LEU A 132 -2.53 1.52 -0.75
N VAL A 133 -1.64 0.53 -0.70
CA VAL A 133 -2.01 -0.89 -0.71
C VAL A 133 -1.50 -1.54 0.56
N LEU A 134 -2.38 -2.15 1.33
CA LEU A 134 -2.10 -2.82 2.59
C LEU A 134 -2.45 -4.30 2.48
N LYS A 135 -1.53 -5.18 2.90
CA LYS A 135 -1.86 -6.60 3.09
C LYS A 135 -2.82 -6.79 4.25
N SER A 136 -2.61 -6.09 5.37
CA SER A 136 -3.50 -6.09 6.54
C SER A 136 -3.09 -4.96 7.50
N MET A 137 -4.03 -4.52 8.33
CA MET A 137 -3.82 -3.56 9.41
C MET A 137 -4.16 -4.19 10.76
N SER A 138 -3.32 -3.92 11.76
CA SER A 138 -3.55 -4.28 13.16
C SER A 138 -3.98 -3.05 13.96
N LEU A 139 -5.01 -3.23 14.78
CA LEU A 139 -5.54 -2.24 15.72
C LEU A 139 -5.21 -2.61 17.18
N TYR A 140 -4.22 -3.47 17.41
CA TYR A 140 -3.91 -3.96 18.76
C TYR A 140 -3.68 -2.80 19.74
N GLY A 141 -4.48 -2.76 20.81
CA GLY A 141 -4.40 -1.71 21.84
C GLY A 141 -4.97 -0.35 21.43
N ILE A 142 -5.72 -0.28 20.32
CA ILE A 142 -6.29 0.97 19.80
C ILE A 142 -7.82 0.87 19.80
N ASN A 143 -8.47 1.88 20.35
CA ASN A 143 -9.92 2.06 20.29
C ASN A 143 -10.22 3.21 19.30
N TYR A 144 -11.28 3.06 18.50
CA TYR A 144 -11.72 4.09 17.54
C TYR A 144 -11.88 5.49 18.16
N ASN A 145 -12.51 5.60 19.33
CA ASN A 145 -12.76 6.90 19.96
C ASN A 145 -11.48 7.55 20.46
N SER A 146 -10.53 6.75 20.97
CA SER A 146 -9.27 7.28 21.49
C SER A 146 -8.31 7.69 20.38
N ILE A 147 -8.29 6.97 19.24
CA ILE A 147 -7.39 7.30 18.14
C ILE A 147 -7.79 8.59 17.42
N GLN A 148 -9.08 8.92 17.36
CA GLN A 148 -9.53 10.17 16.73
C GLN A 148 -9.08 11.42 17.50
N GLN A 149 -8.80 11.30 18.79
CA GLN A 149 -8.26 12.38 19.62
C GLN A 149 -6.72 12.48 19.51
N ASN A 150 -6.07 11.51 18.85
CA ASN A 150 -4.62 11.52 18.70
C ASN A 150 -4.20 12.60 17.70
N GLN A 151 -3.35 13.53 18.15
CA GLN A 151 -2.86 14.63 17.32
C GLN A 151 -2.15 14.17 16.04
N SER A 152 -1.35 13.10 16.10
CA SER A 152 -0.68 12.57 14.91
C SER A 152 -1.66 11.98 13.91
N PHE A 153 -2.71 11.32 14.39
CA PHE A 153 -3.80 10.84 13.54
C PHE A 153 -4.50 12.00 12.83
N GLN A 154 -4.90 13.04 13.57
CA GLN A 154 -5.59 14.20 13.00
C GLN A 154 -4.72 14.95 11.98
N LEU A 155 -3.44 15.16 12.30
CA LEU A 155 -2.49 15.80 11.39
C LEU A 155 -2.37 15.02 10.08
N VAL A 156 -2.20 13.70 10.14
CA VAL A 156 -2.09 12.87 8.94
C VAL A 156 -3.41 12.83 8.19
N SER A 157 -4.54 12.65 8.87
CA SER A 157 -5.88 12.61 8.27
C SER A 157 -6.21 13.88 7.49
N ASN A 158 -5.92 15.05 8.07
CA ASN A 158 -6.21 16.34 7.44
C ASN A 158 -5.27 16.66 6.26
N ALA A 159 -4.02 16.19 6.31
CA ALA A 159 -2.99 16.58 5.34
C ALA A 159 -2.84 15.62 4.16
N ASN A 160 -3.17 14.34 4.32
CA ASN A 160 -2.90 13.35 3.27
C ASN A 160 -3.77 13.54 2.03
N THR A 161 -3.26 13.10 0.88
CA THR A 161 -3.91 13.19 -0.43
C THR A 161 -4.28 11.83 -1.00
N ILE A 162 -4.50 10.84 -0.13
CA ILE A 162 -4.75 9.46 -0.54
C ILE A 162 -6.18 9.35 -1.07
N THR A 163 -6.30 8.95 -2.33
CA THR A 163 -7.58 8.74 -3.01
C THR A 163 -7.86 7.26 -3.25
N ASN A 164 -6.82 6.43 -3.33
CA ASN A 164 -6.93 5.00 -3.63
C ASN A 164 -6.40 4.18 -2.46
N VAL A 165 -7.27 3.39 -1.83
CA VAL A 165 -6.87 2.48 -0.75
C VAL A 165 -7.29 1.06 -1.08
N THR A 166 -6.34 0.14 -0.99
CA THR A 166 -6.59 -1.30 -1.07
C THR A 166 -6.17 -1.97 0.23
N CYS A 167 -7.07 -2.68 0.88
CA CYS A 167 -6.81 -3.50 2.06
C CYS A 167 -7.17 -4.96 1.77
N ASN A 168 -6.16 -5.78 1.49
CA ASN A 168 -6.34 -7.18 1.08
C ASN A 168 -6.72 -8.11 2.25
N GLY A 169 -6.42 -7.69 3.47
CA GLY A 169 -6.70 -8.42 4.70
C GLY A 169 -8.15 -8.23 5.13
N GLU A 170 -8.63 -9.15 5.96
CA GLU A 170 -9.99 -9.06 6.49
C GLU A 170 -10.21 -7.77 7.29
N CYS A 171 -11.21 -7.01 6.85
CA CYS A 171 -11.67 -5.76 7.43
C CYS A 171 -12.96 -5.97 8.21
N THR A 172 -12.88 -5.72 9.52
CA THR A 172 -14.05 -5.51 10.37
C THR A 172 -14.60 -4.09 10.16
N LEU A 173 -15.82 -3.84 10.66
CA LEU A 173 -16.42 -2.50 10.60
C LEU A 173 -15.55 -1.46 11.32
N GLU A 174 -14.98 -1.79 12.48
CA GLU A 174 -14.09 -0.88 13.22
C GLU A 174 -12.84 -0.50 12.41
N LYS A 175 -12.19 -1.48 11.75
CA LYS A 175 -11.04 -1.19 10.86
C LYS A 175 -11.45 -0.26 9.71
N LEU A 176 -12.64 -0.47 9.16
CA LEU A 176 -13.16 0.32 8.07
C LEU A 176 -13.45 1.77 8.50
N GLN A 177 -14.04 1.96 9.68
CA GLN A 177 -14.27 3.28 10.27
C GLN A 177 -12.95 4.03 10.48
N ILE A 178 -11.92 3.36 11.01
CA ILE A 178 -10.58 3.94 11.16
C ILE A 178 -9.97 4.31 9.81
N LEU A 179 -10.05 3.44 8.81
CA LEU A 179 -9.51 3.68 7.47
C LEU A 179 -10.15 4.92 6.83
N VAL A 180 -11.48 4.99 6.87
CA VAL A 180 -12.25 6.11 6.31
C VAL A 180 -11.95 7.41 7.06
N ALA A 181 -11.84 7.36 8.40
CA ALA A 181 -11.46 8.53 9.19
C ALA A 181 -10.00 8.98 8.94
N LEU A 182 -9.10 8.06 8.60
CA LEU A 182 -7.71 8.38 8.28
C LEU A 182 -7.56 8.92 6.85
N PHE A 183 -8.43 8.51 5.92
CA PHE A 183 -8.36 8.89 4.51
C PHE A 183 -9.67 9.56 4.06
N PRO A 184 -9.96 10.78 4.53
CA PRO A 184 -11.25 11.44 4.27
C PRO A 184 -11.48 11.80 2.79
N ARG A 185 -10.44 11.75 1.94
CA ARG A 185 -10.50 12.05 0.50
C ARG A 185 -10.54 10.80 -0.38
N ILE A 186 -10.83 9.64 0.20
CA ILE A 186 -10.85 8.38 -0.52
C ILE A 186 -11.93 8.41 -1.62
N GLN A 187 -11.54 8.02 -2.82
CA GLN A 187 -12.39 7.90 -4.01
C GLN A 187 -12.60 6.44 -4.40
N HIS A 188 -11.55 5.64 -4.25
CA HIS A 188 -11.54 4.23 -4.62
C HIS A 188 -11.10 3.39 -3.43
N LEU A 189 -12.00 2.54 -2.94
CA LEU A 189 -11.74 1.64 -1.82
C LEU A 189 -11.86 0.18 -2.27
N THR A 190 -10.81 -0.60 -2.06
CA THR A 190 -10.84 -2.05 -2.22
C THR A 190 -10.63 -2.71 -0.88
N ILE A 191 -11.56 -3.55 -0.42
CA ILE A 191 -11.49 -4.20 0.88
C ILE A 191 -11.90 -5.67 0.79
N LYS A 192 -11.40 -6.48 1.72
CA LYS A 192 -11.95 -7.80 2.01
C LYS A 192 -12.79 -7.72 3.29
N PRO A 193 -14.12 -7.45 3.23
CA PRO A 193 -14.94 -7.37 4.44
C PRO A 193 -15.00 -8.73 5.14
N HIS A 194 -14.98 -8.74 6.46
CA HIS A 194 -15.30 -9.93 7.24
C HIS A 194 -16.74 -10.35 6.94
N THR A 195 -16.98 -11.64 6.66
CA THR A 195 -18.26 -12.13 6.12
C THR A 195 -19.47 -11.77 6.97
N LYS A 196 -19.32 -11.77 8.30
CA LYS A 196 -20.38 -11.39 9.25
C LYS A 196 -20.71 -9.89 9.26
N ASN A 197 -19.83 -9.05 8.71
CA ASN A 197 -19.93 -7.59 8.79
C ASN A 197 -20.22 -6.95 7.43
N LEU A 198 -20.36 -7.74 6.36
CA LEU A 198 -20.41 -7.23 4.99
C LEU A 198 -21.53 -6.21 4.79
N GLU A 199 -22.75 -6.50 5.24
CA GLU A 199 -23.89 -5.57 5.13
C GLU A 199 -23.63 -4.28 5.93
N SER A 200 -23.19 -4.39 7.19
CA SER A 200 -22.88 -3.23 8.03
C SER A 200 -21.74 -2.37 7.46
N CYS A 201 -20.70 -3.01 6.92
CA CYS A 201 -19.61 -2.33 6.23
C CYS A 201 -20.10 -1.61 4.97
N THR A 202 -20.96 -2.26 4.19
CA THR A 202 -21.51 -1.65 2.98
C THR A 202 -22.37 -0.46 3.36
N ARG A 203 -23.33 -0.63 4.28
CA ARG A 203 -24.19 0.45 4.77
C ARG A 203 -23.36 1.64 5.23
N PHE A 204 -22.38 1.44 6.10
CA PHE A 204 -21.49 2.51 6.56
C PHE A 204 -20.76 3.27 5.44
N LEU A 205 -20.36 2.57 4.36
CA LEU A 205 -19.61 3.17 3.25
C LEU A 205 -20.49 3.97 2.29
N VAL A 206 -21.70 3.47 2.02
CA VAL A 206 -22.61 4.08 1.04
C VAL A 206 -23.61 5.04 1.68
N GLU A 207 -23.64 5.14 3.01
CA GLU A 207 -24.54 6.04 3.73
C GLU A 207 -24.22 7.51 3.39
N LYS A 208 -25.18 8.18 2.74
CA LYS A 208 -25.05 9.57 2.25
C LYS A 208 -24.77 10.60 3.35
N THR A 209 -25.07 10.30 4.61
CA THR A 209 -24.83 11.21 5.75
C THR A 209 -23.39 11.19 6.23
N ASN A 210 -22.60 10.19 5.82
CA ASN A 210 -21.24 9.99 6.29
C ASN A 210 -20.27 10.91 5.55
N ARG A 211 -19.97 12.07 6.15
CA ARG A 211 -19.05 13.07 5.58
C ARG A 211 -17.68 12.53 5.17
N ASN A 212 -17.21 11.47 5.82
CA ASN A 212 -15.90 10.89 5.52
C ASN A 212 -15.90 10.00 4.27
N THR A 213 -17.06 9.59 3.77
CA THR A 213 -17.20 8.78 2.54
C THR A 213 -17.80 9.56 1.38
N ASN A 214 -18.05 10.87 1.53
CA ASN A 214 -18.62 11.71 0.49
C ASN A 214 -17.83 11.75 -0.83
N HIS A 215 -16.54 11.45 -0.79
CA HIS A 215 -15.70 11.39 -1.99
C HIS A 215 -15.63 10.01 -2.65
N LEU A 216 -16.14 8.98 -1.97
CA LEU A 216 -16.09 7.61 -2.43
C LEU A 216 -17.05 7.45 -3.61
N CYS A 217 -16.52 7.06 -4.77
CA CYS A 217 -17.29 6.80 -5.99
C CYS A 217 -17.11 5.35 -6.48
N SER A 218 -16.24 4.58 -5.82
CA SER A 218 -15.99 3.20 -6.19
C SER A 218 -15.60 2.33 -5.00
N LEU A 219 -16.28 1.20 -4.87
CA LEU A 219 -16.04 0.17 -3.87
C LEU A 219 -15.82 -1.19 -4.54
N CYS A 220 -14.71 -1.84 -4.22
CA CYS A 220 -14.43 -3.22 -4.62
C CYS A 220 -14.37 -4.11 -3.38
N LEU A 221 -15.23 -5.13 -3.33
CA LEU A 221 -15.24 -6.16 -2.29
C LEU A 221 -14.55 -7.42 -2.81
N LEU A 222 -13.43 -7.77 -2.16
CA LEU A 222 -12.62 -8.92 -2.54
C LEU A 222 -13.27 -10.24 -2.11
N THR A 223 -13.22 -11.23 -3.00
CA THR A 223 -13.56 -12.64 -2.76
C THR A 223 -14.97 -12.86 -2.18
N THR A 224 -15.99 -12.30 -2.83
CA THR A 224 -17.40 -12.49 -2.44
C THR A 224 -18.05 -13.63 -3.22
N ALA A 225 -18.78 -14.51 -2.52
CA ALA A 225 -19.66 -15.48 -3.17
C ALA A 225 -20.71 -14.79 -4.05
N LYS A 226 -21.12 -15.45 -5.15
CA LYS A 226 -22.04 -14.87 -6.16
C LYS A 226 -23.37 -14.39 -5.57
N ASN A 227 -23.87 -15.03 -4.51
CA ASN A 227 -25.08 -14.63 -3.80
C ASN A 227 -25.00 -13.24 -3.14
N TRP A 228 -23.79 -12.69 -2.95
CA TRP A 228 -23.63 -11.33 -2.43
C TRP A 228 -24.02 -10.26 -3.42
N LEU A 229 -23.91 -10.52 -4.73
CA LEU A 229 -24.36 -9.58 -5.76
C LEU A 229 -25.85 -9.26 -5.56
N THR A 230 -26.69 -10.29 -5.53
CA THR A 230 -28.14 -10.15 -5.34
C THR A 230 -28.45 -9.54 -3.98
N ARG A 231 -27.78 -10.01 -2.93
CA ARG A 231 -28.04 -9.56 -1.55
C ARG A 231 -27.68 -8.09 -1.33
N LEU A 232 -26.57 -7.62 -1.90
CA LEU A 232 -26.19 -6.20 -1.85
C LEU A 232 -27.08 -5.33 -2.73
N ASN A 233 -27.47 -5.81 -3.90
CA ASN A 233 -28.42 -5.10 -4.74
C ASN A 233 -29.77 -4.90 -4.02
N THR A 234 -30.28 -5.95 -3.37
CA THR A 234 -31.49 -5.87 -2.53
C THR A 234 -31.30 -4.89 -1.38
N LEU A 235 -30.18 -4.95 -0.65
CA LEU A 235 -29.88 -4.04 0.46
C LEU A 235 -29.90 -2.57 0.04
N ILE A 236 -29.15 -2.23 -1.03
CA ILE A 236 -29.02 -0.86 -1.52
C ILE A 236 -30.38 -0.33 -1.99
N ALA A 237 -31.15 -1.16 -2.72
CA ALA A 237 -32.47 -0.78 -3.20
C ALA A 237 -33.50 -0.65 -2.07
N SER A 238 -33.54 -1.59 -1.12
CA SER A 238 -34.55 -1.58 -0.05
C SER A 238 -34.35 -0.44 0.95
N GLU A 239 -33.10 -0.05 1.18
CA GLU A 239 -32.76 1.03 2.11
C GLU A 239 -32.53 2.37 1.40
N THR A 240 -32.71 2.44 0.07
CA THR A 240 -32.52 3.66 -0.75
C THR A 240 -31.15 4.32 -0.53
N LEU A 241 -30.09 3.50 -0.39
CA LEU A 241 -28.77 3.97 0.03
C LEU A 241 -28.06 4.78 -1.06
N LEU A 242 -28.21 4.36 -2.33
CA LEU A 242 -27.59 4.99 -3.49
C LEU A 242 -28.60 5.13 -4.63
N ASP A 243 -28.49 6.23 -5.36
CA ASP A 243 -29.17 6.43 -6.64
C ASP A 243 -28.16 6.16 -7.76
N ASP A 244 -28.62 5.70 -8.94
CA ASP A 244 -27.80 5.53 -10.15
C ASP A 244 -26.48 4.78 -9.99
N TYR A 245 -26.50 3.65 -9.26
CA TYR A 245 -25.31 2.82 -9.05
C TYR A 245 -25.18 1.68 -10.08
N MET A 246 -23.93 1.24 -10.30
CA MET A 246 -23.62 0.04 -11.07
C MET A 246 -22.98 -1.01 -10.16
N LEU A 247 -23.52 -2.23 -10.19
CA LEU A 247 -22.98 -3.37 -9.45
C LEU A 247 -22.57 -4.49 -10.42
N LYS A 248 -21.31 -4.93 -10.40
CA LYS A 248 -20.82 -6.01 -11.27
C LYS A 248 -19.88 -6.96 -10.54
N MET A 249 -19.94 -8.23 -10.91
CA MET A 249 -18.94 -9.23 -10.54
C MET A 249 -17.90 -9.35 -11.65
N ILE A 250 -16.62 -9.13 -11.35
CA ILE A 250 -15.49 -9.29 -12.27
C ILE A 250 -14.39 -10.04 -11.53
N ASP A 251 -13.88 -11.14 -12.10
CA ASP A 251 -12.80 -11.94 -11.52
C ASP A 251 -13.02 -12.32 -10.04
N TRP A 252 -14.24 -12.72 -9.68
CA TRP A 252 -14.63 -13.08 -8.29
C TRP A 252 -14.56 -11.92 -7.28
N HIS A 253 -14.59 -10.68 -7.77
CA HIS A 253 -14.69 -9.48 -6.97
C HIS A 253 -15.98 -8.75 -7.32
N LEU A 254 -16.62 -8.19 -6.30
CA LEU A 254 -17.82 -7.37 -6.49
C LEU A 254 -17.41 -5.91 -6.53
N TYR A 255 -17.79 -5.24 -7.61
CA TYR A 255 -17.55 -3.83 -7.82
C TYR A 255 -18.86 -3.07 -7.78
N LEU A 256 -18.85 -1.98 -7.02
CA LEU A 256 -19.92 -1.01 -6.90
C LEU A 256 -19.37 0.37 -7.30
N TRP A 257 -20.05 1.08 -8.19
CA TRP A 257 -19.73 2.44 -8.62
C TRP A 257 -20.97 3.32 -8.53
N TRP A 258 -20.78 4.58 -8.13
CA TRP A 258 -21.82 5.61 -8.04
C TRP A 258 -21.17 7.00 -8.12
#